data_AF-A0A2Z5ZRH4-F1
#
_entry.id   AF-A0A2Z5ZRH4-F1
#
_cell.length_a   1.000
_cell.length_b   1.000
_cell.length_c   1.000
_cell.angle_alpha   90.00
_cell.angle_beta   90.00
_cell.angle_gamma   90.00
#
_symmetry.space_group_name_H-M   'P 1'
#
loop_
_entity.id
_entity.type
_entity.pdbx_description
1 polymer ?
#
loop_
_entity_poly.entity_id
_entity_poly.type
_entity_poly.pdbx_seq_one_letter_code
_entity_poly.pdbx_strand_id
1 'polypeptide(L)'
;VVHLWVEGVWELIMAAMLAFVLIKVTGVDREVIEKWLYVIITLALVTGIIGTGHHYFWIGTPEYWQWWGSIFSALEHPNKAAVLWALGTGVMAFLG
;
A
#
# COMPACT_ATOMS: atom_id res chain seq x y z
N VAL A 1 2.87 -14.64 -9.78
CA VAL A 1 2.26 -13.77 -10.80
C VAL A 1 1.04 -13.08 -10.22
N VAL A 2 -0.08 -13.75 -9.98
CA VAL A 2 -1.35 -13.09 -9.57
C VAL A 2 -1.20 -12.05 -8.45
N HIS A 3 -0.78 -12.44 -7.24
CA HIS A 3 -0.75 -11.51 -6.11
C HIS A 3 0.22 -10.33 -6.31
N LEU A 4 1.52 -10.59 -6.46
CA LEU A 4 2.50 -9.48 -6.58
C LEU A 4 2.41 -8.69 -7.89
N TRP A 5 2.12 -9.34 -9.01
CA TRP A 5 2.02 -8.63 -10.29
C TRP A 5 0.72 -7.85 -10.37
N VAL A 6 -0.42 -8.49 -10.06
CA VAL A 6 -1.71 -7.81 -10.18
C VAL A 6 -1.87 -6.86 -9.00
N GLU A 7 -1.92 -7.35 -7.77
CA GLU A 7 -2.20 -6.48 -6.61
C GLU A 7 -1.03 -5.51 -6.37
N GLY A 8 0.20 -6.01 -6.31
CA GLY A 8 1.38 -5.17 -6.02
C GLY A 8 1.67 -4.09 -7.08
N VAL A 9 1.77 -4.44 -8.37
CA VAL A 9 2.15 -3.44 -9.40
C VAL A 9 1.05 -2.42 -9.64
N TRP A 10 -0.22 -2.85 -9.69
CA TRP A 10 -1.32 -1.91 -9.88
C TRP A 10 -1.42 -0.92 -8.72
N GLU A 11 -1.21 -1.35 -7.48
CA GLU A 11 -1.18 -0.46 -6.32
C GLU A 11 -0.08 0.61 -6.42
N LEU A 12 1.13 0.24 -6.85
CA LEU A 12 2.22 1.20 -7.02
C LEU A 12 1.97 2.21 -8.15
N ILE A 13 1.43 1.75 -9.28
CA ILE A 13 1.06 2.63 -10.40
C ILE A 13 0.01 3.64 -9.96
N MET A 14 -1.06 3.17 -9.29
CA MET A 14 -2.13 4.04 -8.81
C MET A 14 -1.61 5.04 -7.77
N ALA A 15 -0.75 4.62 -6.84
CA ALA A 15 -0.14 5.52 -5.86
C ALA A 15 0.71 6.61 -6.54
N ALA A 16 1.50 6.26 -7.56
CA ALA A 16 2.31 7.22 -8.32
C ALA A 16 1.45 8.21 -9.13
N MET A 17 0.41 7.72 -9.82
CA MET A 17 -0.55 8.58 -10.53
C MET A 17 -1.25 9.56 -9.58
N LEU A 18 -1.63 9.07 -8.41
CA LEU A 18 -2.32 9.87 -7.40
C LEU A 18 -1.40 10.93 -6.79
N ALA A 19 -0.17 10.56 -6.41
CA ALA A 19 0.82 11.52 -5.96
C ALA A 19 1.07 12.62 -7.01
N PHE A 20 1.14 12.26 -8.30
CA PHE A 20 1.25 13.23 -9.39
C PHE A 20 0.04 14.18 -9.42
N VAL A 21 -1.19 13.67 -9.34
CA VAL A 21 -2.40 14.51 -9.33
C VAL A 21 -2.42 15.45 -8.13
N LEU A 22 -2.09 14.96 -6.94
CA LEU A 22 -2.04 15.79 -5.73
C LEU A 22 -1.03 16.94 -5.87
N ILE A 23 0.18 16.67 -6.36
CA ILE A 23 1.20 17.70 -6.61
C ILE A 23 0.70 18.77 -7.59
N LYS A 24 -0.16 18.41 -8.54
CA LYS A 24 -0.62 19.31 -9.61
C LYS A 24 -1.87 20.11 -9.26
N VAL A 25 -2.70 19.64 -8.34
CA VAL A 25 -4.04 20.21 -8.10
C VAL A 25 -4.16 20.82 -6.71
N THR A 26 -3.53 20.21 -5.72
CA THR A 26 -3.49 20.71 -4.34
C THR A 26 -2.14 21.40 -4.22
N GLY A 27 -1.96 22.70 -4.10
CA GLY A 27 -0.64 23.32 -3.85
C GLY A 27 0.14 22.86 -2.58
N VAL A 28 -0.06 21.64 -2.06
CA VAL A 28 0.78 20.99 -1.04
C VAL A 28 2.21 20.85 -1.56
N ASP A 29 3.18 21.12 -0.69
CA ASP A 29 4.59 20.94 -1.01
C ASP A 29 4.90 19.51 -1.44
N ARG A 30 5.60 19.39 -2.58
CA ARG A 30 6.01 18.12 -3.17
C ARG A 30 6.73 17.21 -2.16
N GLU A 31 7.55 17.78 -1.28
CA GLU A 31 8.27 17.04 -0.25
C GLU A 31 7.32 16.25 0.67
N VAL A 32 6.18 16.83 1.03
CA VAL A 32 5.18 16.19 1.89
C VAL A 32 4.54 15.01 1.16
N ILE A 33 4.12 15.23 -0.09
CA ILE A 33 3.49 14.18 -0.90
C ILE A 33 4.47 13.02 -1.16
N GLU A 34 5.72 13.32 -1.50
CA GLU A 34 6.73 12.28 -1.75
C GLU A 34 7.07 11.48 -0.48
N LYS A 35 7.16 12.13 0.68
CA LYS A 35 7.34 11.43 1.97
C LYS A 35 6.22 10.42 2.23
N TRP A 36 4.96 10.84 2.05
CA TRP A 36 3.82 9.94 2.20
C TRP A 36 3.82 8.84 1.14
N LEU A 37 4.15 9.15 -0.11
CA LEU A 37 4.28 8.16 -1.18
C LEU A 37 5.30 7.07 -0.80
N TYR A 38 6.46 7.44 -0.25
CA TYR A 38 7.47 6.46 0.19
C TYR A 38 6.99 5.57 1.34
N VAL A 39 6.25 6.14 2.30
CA VAL A 39 5.62 5.35 3.39
C VAL A 39 4.62 4.36 2.80
N ILE A 40 3.75 4.81 1.90
CA ILE A 40 2.74 3.97 1.25
C ILE A 40 3.38 2.83 0.46
N ILE A 41 4.38 3.14 -0.37
CA ILE A 41 5.12 2.13 -1.16
C ILE A 41 5.77 1.10 -0.24
N THR A 42 6.40 1.56 0.84
CA THR A 42 7.10 0.67 1.79
C THR A 42 6.10 -0.26 2.48
N LEU A 43 4.99 0.27 2.99
CA LEU A 43 3.96 -0.51 3.64
C LEU A 43 3.35 -1.53 2.67
N ALA A 44 2.95 -1.10 1.48
CA ALA A 44 2.38 -1.96 0.46
C ALA A 44 3.33 -3.10 0.04
N LEU A 45 4.60 -2.79 -0.19
CA LEU A 45 5.59 -3.80 -0.60
C LEU A 45 5.91 -4.78 0.52
N VAL A 46 6.17 -4.31 1.74
CA VAL A 46 6.52 -5.19 2.87
C VAL A 46 5.36 -6.12 3.19
N THR A 47 4.13 -5.61 3.25
CA THR A 47 2.98 -6.45 3.54
C THR A 47 2.58 -7.33 2.37
N GLY A 48 2.61 -6.86 1.12
CA GLY A 48 2.25 -7.70 -0.03
C GLY A 48 3.27 -8.80 -0.34
N ILE A 49 4.57 -8.52 -0.19
CA ILE A 49 5.63 -9.54 -0.43
C ILE A 49 5.50 -10.70 0.54
N ILE A 50 5.38 -10.41 1.84
CA ILE A 50 5.28 -11.46 2.86
C ILE A 50 3.85 -12.01 2.93
N GLY A 51 2.85 -11.17 2.72
CA GLY A 51 1.42 -11.49 2.67
C GLY A 51 1.06 -12.44 1.54
N THR A 52 1.85 -12.50 0.46
CA THR A 52 1.77 -13.56 -0.55
C THR A 52 1.76 -14.97 0.07
N GLY A 53 2.36 -15.11 1.26
CA GLY A 53 2.33 -16.32 2.08
C GLY A 53 0.95 -16.91 2.37
N HIS A 54 -0.13 -16.13 2.32
CA HIS A 54 -1.50 -16.66 2.49
C HIS A 54 -1.95 -17.63 1.39
N HIS A 55 -1.31 -17.58 0.22
CA HIS A 55 -1.53 -18.57 -0.85
C HIS A 55 -0.86 -19.91 -0.55
N TYR A 56 0.01 -19.96 0.47
CA TYR A 56 0.84 -21.12 0.76
C TYR A 56 0.26 -22.02 1.86
N PHE A 57 -0.82 -21.59 2.52
CA PHE A 57 -1.41 -22.27 3.68
C PHE A 57 -1.70 -23.76 3.47
N TRP A 58 -2.16 -24.14 2.28
CA TRP A 58 -2.72 -25.48 2.04
C TRP A 58 -2.15 -26.21 0.83
N ILE A 59 -0.97 -25.79 0.36
CA ILE A 59 -0.30 -26.39 -0.81
C ILE A 59 0.95 -27.20 -0.44
N GLY A 60 1.13 -27.53 0.85
CA GLY A 60 2.24 -28.35 1.34
C GLY A 60 3.55 -27.60 1.61
N THR A 61 3.52 -26.28 1.75
CA THR A 61 4.69 -25.50 2.18
C THR A 61 4.89 -25.56 3.71
N PRO A 62 6.05 -25.14 4.24
CA PRO A 62 6.30 -25.14 5.69
C PRO A 62 5.27 -24.36 6.50
N GLU A 63 4.96 -24.86 7.71
CA GLU A 63 3.91 -24.34 8.59
C GLU A 63 4.12 -22.89 9.03
N TYR A 64 5.37 -22.38 9.05
CA TYR A 64 5.63 -20.99 9.39
C TYR A 64 4.90 -20.00 8.46
N TRP A 65 4.52 -20.42 7.25
CA TRP A 65 3.74 -19.57 6.36
C TRP A 65 2.33 -19.30 6.87
N GLN A 66 1.74 -20.19 7.66
CA GLN A 66 0.46 -19.94 8.33
C GLN A 66 0.55 -18.68 9.20
N TRP A 67 1.66 -18.52 9.93
CA TRP A 67 1.90 -17.33 10.76
C TRP A 67 2.21 -16.09 9.93
N TRP A 68 3.22 -16.17 9.06
CA TRP A 68 3.65 -15.01 8.28
C TRP A 68 2.59 -14.52 7.30
N GLY A 69 1.97 -15.45 6.56
CA GLY A 69 0.89 -15.15 5.64
C GLY A 69 -0.32 -14.53 6.35
N SER A 70 -0.71 -15.04 7.52
CA SER A 70 -1.84 -14.48 8.29
C SER A 70 -1.56 -13.06 8.78
N ILE A 71 -0.38 -12.83 9.36
CA ILE A 71 -0.04 -11.51 9.92
C ILE A 71 0.05 -10.46 8.80
N PHE A 72 0.82 -10.74 7.74
CA PHE A 72 1.12 -9.72 6.73
C PHE A 72 -0.06 -9.49 5.77
N SER A 73 -0.86 -10.50 5.42
CA SER A 73 -2.09 -10.28 4.64
C SER A 73 -3.15 -9.50 5.43
N ALA A 74 -3.24 -9.72 6.75
CA ALA A 74 -4.13 -8.94 7.60
C ALA A 74 -3.76 -7.46 7.64
N LEU A 75 -2.46 -7.14 7.62
CA LEU A 75 -1.94 -5.76 7.61
C LEU A 75 -2.20 -5.00 6.29
N GLU A 76 -2.46 -5.69 5.18
CA GLU A 76 -2.74 -5.01 3.91
C GLU A 76 -4.01 -4.13 3.97
N HIS A 77 -5.04 -4.55 4.71
CA HIS A 77 -6.30 -3.81 4.85
C HIS A 77 -6.14 -2.47 5.61
N PRO A 78 -5.55 -2.42 6.82
CA PRO A 78 -5.30 -1.16 7.51
C PRO A 78 -4.28 -0.30 6.77
N ASN A 79 -3.32 -0.87 6.03
CA ASN A 79 -2.43 -0.09 5.15
C ASN A 79 -3.23 0.62 4.06
N LYS A 80 -4.18 -0.06 3.40
CA LYS A 80 -5.09 0.53 2.40
C LYS A 80 -5.98 1.61 3.01
N ALA A 81 -6.44 1.43 4.25
CA ALA A 81 -7.20 2.45 4.97
C ALA A 81 -6.33 3.67 5.33
N ALA A 82 -5.08 3.46 5.75
CA ALA A 82 -4.13 4.53 6.05
C ALA A 82 -3.75 5.32 4.79
N VAL A 83 -3.61 4.64 3.65
CA VAL A 83 -3.49 5.28 2.32
C VAL A 83 -4.71 6.18 2.08
N LEU A 84 -5.93 5.64 2.18
CA LEU A 84 -7.15 6.42 1.97
C LEU A 84 -7.27 7.62 2.93
N TRP A 85 -6.85 7.46 4.18
CA TRP A 85 -6.85 8.52 5.18
C TRP A 85 -5.80 9.60 4.88
N ALA A 86 -4.57 9.23 4.51
CA ALA A 86 -3.53 10.17 4.09
C ALA A 86 -3.94 10.95 2.83
N LEU A 87 -4.69 10.31 1.94
CA LEU A 87 -5.31 10.97 0.78
C LEU A 87 -6.41 11.96 1.20
N GLY A 88 -7.24 11.58 2.17
CA GLY A 88 -8.28 12.44 2.72
C GLY A 88 -7.72 13.68 3.41
N THR A 89 -6.63 13.55 4.20
CA THR A 89 -6.03 14.70 4.90
C THR A 89 -5.38 15.70 3.94
N GLY A 90 -4.79 15.24 2.82
CA GLY A 90 -4.29 16.14 1.76
C GLY A 90 -5.40 16.96 1.08
N VAL A 91 -6.57 16.37 0.86
CA VAL A 91 -7.76 17.07 0.32
C VAL A 91 -8.36 18.01 1.36
N MET A 92 -8.44 17.60 2.62
CA MET A 92 -9.03 18.41 3.70
C MET A 92 -8.18 19.63 4.06
N ALA A 93 -6.86 19.57 3.90
CA ALA A 93 -5.96 20.71 4.07
C ALA A 93 -6.19 21.85 3.05
N PHE A 94 -6.96 21.59 1.97
CA PHE A 94 -7.35 22.57 0.96
C PHE A 94 -8.69 23.26 1.21
N LEU A 95 -9.51 22.72 2.13
CA LEU A 95 -10.86 23.21 2.42
C LEU A 95 -10.95 23.98 3.74
N GLY A 96 -9.82 24.24 4.41
CA GLY A 96 -9.70 25.00 5.65
C GLY A 96 -8.95 26.31 5.45
#